data_AF-A0ABD5CTX2-F1
#
_entry.id   AF-A0ABD5CTX2-F1
#
_cell.length_a   1.000
_cell.length_b   1.000
_cell.length_c   1.000
_cell.angle_alpha   90.00
_cell.angle_beta   90.00
_cell.angle_gamma   90.00
#
_symmetry.space_group_name_H-M   'P 1'
#
loop_
_entity.id
_entity.type
_entity.pdbx_description
1 polymer ?
#
loop_
_entity_poly.entity_id
_entity_poly.type
_entity_poly.pdbx_seq_one_letter_code
_entity_poly.pdbx_strand_id
1 'polypeptide(L)'
;MGKAVHTESAEQSSFAVGPQYDTTHVYVASEDFDKFTDSFVATFGGHKSQRGVFQVTPTPSQTMSQLVFTPSGTISVFGFRTPVPYPFGGERTGYLVTDIDRAIRSAKARRGRHRRCFLGSGWP
;
A
#
# COMPACT_ATOMS: atom_id res chain seq x y z
N MET A 1 -19.86 -10.93 38.04
CA MET A 1 -19.13 -11.86 37.14
C MET A 1 -19.61 -11.66 35.71
N GLY A 2 -18.88 -10.90 34.88
CA GLY A 2 -19.16 -10.77 33.44
C GLY A 2 -17.88 -11.13 32.69
N LYS A 3 -17.90 -12.22 31.93
CA LYS A 3 -16.74 -12.70 31.18
C LYS A 3 -16.41 -11.72 30.06
N ALA A 4 -15.14 -11.30 30.01
CA ALA A 4 -14.56 -10.64 28.85
C ALA A 4 -14.58 -11.61 27.66
N VAL A 5 -15.22 -11.21 26.57
CA VAL A 5 -15.11 -11.90 25.28
C VAL A 5 -13.82 -11.41 24.64
N HIS A 6 -12.75 -12.21 24.76
CA HIS A 6 -11.57 -12.02 23.93
C HIS A 6 -11.95 -12.35 22.49
N THR A 7 -11.93 -11.35 21.62
CA THR A 7 -11.92 -11.57 20.18
C THR A 7 -10.55 -12.13 19.84
N GLU A 8 -10.54 -13.41 19.47
CA GLU A 8 -9.36 -14.14 19.03
C GLU A 8 -8.96 -13.65 17.64
N SER A 9 -8.19 -12.56 17.61
CA SER A 9 -7.44 -12.19 16.41
C SER A 9 -6.43 -13.30 16.17
N ALA A 10 -6.60 -14.03 15.07
CA ALA A 10 -5.63 -15.02 14.63
C ALA A 10 -4.23 -14.38 14.66
N GLU A 11 -3.37 -14.84 15.57
CA GLU A 11 -1.94 -14.52 15.60
C GLU A 11 -1.31 -15.11 14.33
N GLN A 12 -1.50 -14.41 13.21
CA GLN A 12 -0.55 -14.51 12.12
C GLN A 12 0.75 -14.00 12.70
N SER A 13 1.75 -14.88 12.86
CA SER A 13 3.08 -14.49 13.32
C SER A 13 3.55 -13.30 12.50
N SER A 14 3.42 -12.11 13.08
CA SER A 14 3.77 -10.86 12.40
C SER A 14 5.28 -10.83 12.31
N PHE A 15 5.82 -10.77 11.09
CA PHE A 15 7.26 -10.58 10.86
C PHE A 15 7.66 -9.12 11.04
N ALA A 16 6.68 -8.20 11.03
CA ALA A 16 6.93 -6.79 11.18
C ALA A 16 7.41 -6.49 12.60
N VAL A 17 8.49 -5.73 12.72
CA VAL A 17 8.98 -5.24 14.02
C VAL A 17 8.09 -4.13 14.61
N GLY A 18 7.14 -3.63 13.81
CA GLY A 18 6.18 -2.59 14.15
C GLY A 18 5.48 -2.07 12.89
N PRO A 19 4.54 -1.11 13.02
CA PRO A 19 4.05 -0.35 11.89
C PRO A 19 5.20 0.32 11.15
N GLN A 20 5.07 0.48 9.84
CA GLN A 20 6.04 1.25 9.07
C GLN A 20 6.15 2.67 9.66
N TYR A 21 7.36 3.04 10.10
CA TYR A 21 7.62 4.32 10.79
C TYR A 21 7.41 5.55 9.91
N ASP A 22 7.41 5.38 8.58
CA ASP A 22 7.17 6.44 7.61
C ASP A 22 6.15 5.99 6.55
N THR A 23 5.46 6.93 5.93
CA THR A 23 4.52 6.63 4.86
C THR A 23 5.29 6.30 3.58
N THR A 24 5.16 5.07 3.09
CA THR A 24 5.81 4.68 1.83
C THR A 24 5.10 5.35 0.65
N HIS A 25 5.85 6.08 -0.18
CA HIS A 25 5.34 6.64 -1.41
C HIS A 25 5.23 5.56 -2.48
N VAL A 26 4.06 5.49 -3.14
CA VAL A 26 3.81 4.59 -4.26
C VAL A 26 3.32 5.42 -5.43
N TYR A 27 4.01 5.32 -6.55
CA TYR A 27 3.68 6.04 -7.78
C TYR A 27 3.02 5.08 -8.75
N VAL A 28 1.86 5.47 -9.27
CA VAL A 28 1.09 4.68 -10.22
C VAL A 28 0.69 5.55 -11.40
N ALA A 29 0.44 4.91 -12.55
CA ALA A 29 -0.19 5.58 -13.67
C ALA A 29 -1.54 6.18 -13.22
N SER A 30 -1.84 7.39 -13.68
CA SER A 30 -3.01 8.14 -13.21
C SER A 30 -4.33 7.39 -13.43
N GLU A 31 -4.43 6.64 -14.52
CA GLU A 31 -5.54 5.81 -14.94
C GLU A 31 -5.71 4.52 -14.11
N ASP A 32 -4.65 4.09 -13.42
CA ASP A 32 -4.65 2.89 -12.58
C ASP A 32 -4.76 3.21 -11.09
N PHE A 33 -4.88 4.50 -10.73
CA PHE A 33 -4.91 4.96 -9.34
C PHE A 33 -6.00 4.27 -8.51
N ASP A 34 -7.24 4.28 -9.01
CA ASP A 34 -8.37 3.65 -8.33
C ASP A 34 -8.20 2.14 -8.23
N LYS A 35 -7.88 1.49 -9.35
CA LYS A 35 -7.66 0.03 -9.40
C LYS A 35 -6.58 -0.41 -8.40
N PHE A 36 -5.48 0.33 -8.33
CA PHE A 36 -4.39 0.05 -7.40
C PHE A 36 -4.85 0.20 -5.94
N THR A 37 -5.43 1.35 -5.58
CA THR A 37 -5.86 1.59 -4.19
C THR A 37 -6.93 0.61 -3.71
N ASP A 38 -7.88 0.26 -4.59
CA ASP A 38 -8.92 -0.74 -4.30
C ASP A 38 -8.32 -2.14 -4.14
N SER A 39 -7.43 -2.55 -5.04
CA SER A 39 -6.75 -3.84 -4.94
C SER A 39 -5.87 -3.91 -3.69
N PHE A 40 -5.24 -2.81 -3.29
CA PHE A 40 -4.40 -2.75 -2.11
C PHE A 40 -5.23 -2.95 -0.83
N VAL A 41 -6.35 -2.23 -0.70
CA VAL A 41 -7.30 -2.41 0.41
C VAL A 41 -7.89 -3.82 0.41
N ALA A 42 -8.26 -4.38 -0.75
CA ALA A 42 -8.76 -5.75 -0.82
C ALA A 42 -7.72 -6.79 -0.37
N THR A 43 -6.43 -6.55 -0.62
CA THR A 43 -5.35 -7.49 -0.31
C THR A 43 -4.92 -7.43 1.15
N PHE A 44 -4.76 -6.22 1.69
CA PHE A 44 -4.19 -5.98 3.02
C PHE A 44 -5.24 -5.60 4.06
N GLY A 45 -6.50 -5.39 3.65
CA GLY A 45 -7.53 -4.76 4.48
C GLY A 45 -7.31 -3.25 4.63
N GLY A 46 -8.16 -2.61 5.44
CA GLY A 46 -8.02 -1.20 5.79
C GLY A 46 -8.95 -0.25 5.03
N HIS A 47 -8.55 1.02 4.90
CA HIS A 47 -9.38 2.07 4.29
C HIS A 47 -8.54 3.18 3.67
N LYS A 48 -9.18 4.06 2.89
CA LYS A 48 -8.54 5.15 2.15
C LYS A 48 -8.94 6.50 2.75
N SER A 49 -8.04 7.49 2.70
CA SER A 49 -8.39 8.89 3.00
C SER A 49 -9.25 9.49 1.89
N GLN A 50 -9.70 10.74 2.06
CA GLN A 50 -10.16 11.54 0.93
C GLN A 50 -9.00 11.76 -0.06
N ARG A 51 -9.33 11.81 -1.37
CA ARG A 51 -8.38 12.16 -2.44
C ARG A 51 -8.21 13.67 -2.54
N GLY A 52 -6.99 14.11 -2.77
CA GLY A 52 -6.66 15.49 -3.14
C GLY A 52 -5.93 15.57 -4.49
N VAL A 53 -5.92 16.77 -5.07
CA VAL A 53 -5.09 17.11 -6.24
C VAL A 53 -4.19 18.26 -5.84
N PHE A 54 -2.88 18.11 -6.07
CA PHE A 54 -1.88 19.03 -5.56
C PHE A 54 -0.90 19.44 -6.65
N GLN A 55 -0.49 20.71 -6.59
CA GLN A 55 0.65 21.23 -7.33
C GLN A 55 1.91 20.98 -6.49
N VAL A 56 2.87 20.21 -7.01
CA VAL A 56 4.01 19.74 -6.20
C VAL A 56 5.35 20.42 -6.50
N THR A 57 5.42 21.22 -7.57
CA THR A 57 6.60 22.03 -7.89
C THR A 57 6.20 23.44 -8.33
N PRO A 58 7.13 24.41 -8.42
CA PRO A 58 6.84 25.73 -8.99
C PRO A 58 6.46 25.73 -10.48
N THR A 59 6.87 24.69 -11.23
CA THR A 59 6.48 24.49 -12.65
C THR A 59 5.20 23.65 -12.71
N PRO A 60 4.27 23.83 -13.66
CA PRO A 60 3.02 23.07 -13.72
C PRO A 60 3.23 21.55 -13.55
N SER A 61 2.77 21.01 -12.42
CA SER A 61 2.97 19.61 -12.04
C SER A 61 1.88 19.21 -11.06
N GLN A 62 0.88 18.48 -11.56
CA GLN A 62 -0.29 18.09 -10.80
C GLN A 62 -0.26 16.60 -10.47
N THR A 63 -0.49 16.27 -9.22
CA THR A 63 -0.66 14.88 -8.78
C THR A 63 -1.95 14.70 -8.01
N MET A 64 -2.63 13.58 -8.24
CA MET A 64 -3.60 13.05 -7.30
C MET A 64 -2.85 12.38 -6.16
N SER A 65 -3.31 12.55 -4.93
CA SER A 65 -2.77 11.84 -3.78
C SER A 65 -3.86 11.35 -2.84
N GLN A 66 -3.67 10.15 -2.29
CA GLN A 66 -4.56 9.50 -1.33
C GLN A 66 -3.74 8.59 -0.41
N LEU A 67 -4.00 8.65 0.89
CA LEU A 67 -3.42 7.72 1.86
C LEU A 67 -4.25 6.43 1.87
N VAL A 68 -3.57 5.29 1.94
CA VAL A 68 -4.18 3.99 2.19
C VAL A 68 -3.64 3.43 3.49
N PHE A 69 -4.52 3.29 4.47
CA PHE A 69 -4.20 2.82 5.82
C PHE A 69 -4.46 1.33 5.88
N THR A 70 -3.44 0.53 6.19
CA THR A 70 -3.56 -0.92 6.32
C THR A 70 -2.93 -1.42 7.62
N PRO A 71 -3.29 -2.62 8.12
CA PRO A 71 -2.59 -3.26 9.23
C PRO A 71 -1.10 -3.48 8.98
N SER A 72 -0.67 -3.53 7.71
CA SER A 72 0.73 -3.68 7.32
C SER A 72 1.48 -2.33 7.20
N GLY A 73 0.84 -1.21 7.50
CA GLY A 73 1.40 0.14 7.38
C GLY A 73 0.59 1.04 6.45
N THR A 74 0.98 2.32 6.40
CA THR A 74 0.34 3.34 5.55
C THR A 74 1.17 3.58 4.31
N ILE A 75 0.51 3.68 3.15
CA ILE A 75 1.13 4.14 1.91
C ILE A 75 0.47 5.45 1.44
N SER A 76 1.27 6.32 0.83
CA SER A 76 0.80 7.51 0.12
C SER A 76 0.89 7.23 -1.37
N VAL A 77 -0.27 7.14 -2.03
CA VAL A 77 -0.33 6.83 -3.44
C VAL A 77 -0.37 8.13 -4.24
N PHE A 78 0.48 8.22 -5.26
CA PHE A 78 0.57 9.36 -6.17
C PHE A 78 0.23 8.94 -7.60
N GLY A 79 -0.69 9.67 -8.23
CA GLY A 79 -1.05 9.54 -9.64
C GLY A 79 -0.84 10.88 -10.33
N PHE A 80 0.32 11.08 -10.94
CA PHE A 80 0.64 12.32 -11.63
C PHE A 80 -0.20 12.48 -12.89
N ARG A 81 -0.84 13.64 -13.04
CA ARG A 81 -1.61 14.04 -14.24
C ARG A 81 -0.73 14.70 -15.30
N THR A 82 0.47 15.10 -14.89
CA THR A 82 1.55 15.62 -15.71
C THR A 82 2.72 14.62 -15.69
N PRO A 83 3.78 14.78 -16.49
CA PRO A 83 4.99 13.97 -16.30
C PRO A 83 5.50 14.04 -14.86
N VAL A 84 5.97 12.91 -14.34
CA VAL A 84 6.53 12.83 -12.99
C VAL A 84 7.81 13.67 -12.94
N PRO A 85 7.88 14.72 -12.11
CA PRO A 85 9.08 15.54 -12.00
C PRO A 85 10.15 14.78 -11.22
N TYR A 86 11.42 14.97 -11.58
CA TYR A 86 12.54 14.51 -10.75
C TYR A 86 12.56 15.29 -9.42
N PRO A 87 12.79 14.64 -8.26
CA PRO A 87 13.25 13.25 -8.05
C PRO A 87 12.18 12.23 -7.64
N PHE A 88 10.88 12.50 -7.86
CA PHE A 88 9.79 11.64 -7.39
C PHE A 88 9.87 10.24 -8.04
N GLY A 89 9.65 9.20 -7.23
CA GLY A 89 9.77 7.79 -7.65
C GLY A 89 11.18 7.21 -7.47
N GLY A 90 12.16 8.02 -7.06
CA GLY A 90 13.52 7.58 -6.74
C GLY A 90 13.74 7.18 -5.28
N GLU A 91 12.69 7.19 -4.46
CA GLU A 91 12.78 6.94 -3.02
C GLU A 91 13.11 5.47 -2.70
N ARG A 92 14.03 5.26 -1.76
CA ARG A 92 14.29 3.93 -1.20
C ARG A 92 13.31 3.65 -0.07
N THR A 93 12.48 2.63 -0.22
CA THR A 93 11.46 2.22 0.75
C THR A 93 11.62 0.74 1.12
N GLY A 94 11.04 0.30 2.23
CA GLY A 94 11.11 -1.09 2.65
C GLY A 94 10.56 -1.33 4.05
N TYR A 95 10.14 -2.57 4.31
CA TYR A 95 9.64 -3.02 5.60
C TYR A 95 10.74 -3.68 6.41
N LEU A 96 10.91 -3.26 7.66
CA LEU A 96 11.80 -3.95 8.59
C LEU A 96 11.10 -5.17 9.16
N VAL A 97 11.72 -6.34 8.97
CA VAL A 97 11.21 -7.63 9.42
C VAL A 97 12.23 -8.37 10.26
N THR A 98 11.74 -9.21 11.17
CA THR A 98 12.58 -10.04 12.04
C THR A 98 13.26 -11.20 11.30
N ASP A 99 12.65 -11.71 10.23
CA ASP A 99 13.16 -12.80 9.39
C ASP A 99 12.69 -12.59 7.94
N ILE A 100 13.62 -12.22 7.05
CA ILE A 100 13.32 -11.91 5.65
C ILE A 100 12.87 -13.15 4.86
N ASP A 101 13.43 -14.32 5.16
CA ASP A 101 13.13 -15.55 4.42
C ASP A 101 11.73 -16.06 4.75
N ARG A 102 11.35 -16.01 6.03
CA ARG A 102 10.00 -16.39 6.47
C ARG A 102 8.95 -15.38 5.98
N ALA A 103 9.28 -14.10 5.96
CA ALA A 103 8.43 -13.06 5.38
C ALA A 103 8.18 -13.29 3.87
N ILE A 104 9.23 -13.59 3.10
CA ILE A 104 9.13 -13.87 1.66
C ILE A 104 8.29 -15.14 1.40
N ARG A 105 8.52 -16.23 2.15
CA ARG A 105 7.70 -17.46 2.01
C ARG A 105 6.22 -17.19 2.29
N SER A 106 5.94 -16.45 3.34
CA SER A 106 4.58 -16.03 3.72
C SER A 106 3.90 -15.19 2.64
N ALA A 107 4.60 -14.20 2.08
CA ALA A 107 4.08 -13.36 0.99
C ALA A 107 3.77 -14.19 -0.27
N LYS A 108 4.68 -15.09 -0.66
CA LYS A 108 4.51 -16.00 -1.80
C LYS A 108 3.29 -16.92 -1.63
N ALA A 109 3.07 -17.46 -0.43
CA ALA A 109 1.91 -18.31 -0.14
C ALA A 109 0.57 -17.56 -0.25
N ARG A 110 0.54 -16.28 0.13
CA ARG A 110 -0.67 -15.43 0.04
C ARG A 110 -0.92 -14.89 -1.36
N ARG A 111 0.11 -14.78 -2.22
CA ARG A 111 0.00 -14.39 -3.64
C ARG A 111 -1.00 -15.24 -4.44
N GLY A 112 -1.26 -16.49 -4.03
CA GLY A 112 -2.25 -17.38 -4.67
C GLY A 112 -3.71 -17.09 -4.32
N ARG A 113 -3.99 -16.39 -3.21
CA ARG A 113 -5.35 -16.30 -2.63
C ARG A 113 -6.20 -15.18 -3.23
N HIS A 114 -5.63 -14.24 -3.98
CA HIS A 114 -6.31 -13.07 -4.56
C HIS A 114 -5.99 -12.85 -6.05
N ARG A 115 -5.70 -13.94 -6.79
CA ARG A 115 -5.44 -13.89 -8.24
C ARG A 115 -6.56 -13.26 -9.06
N ARG A 116 -7.79 -13.17 -8.53
CA ARG A 116 -8.92 -12.56 -9.22
C ARG A 116 -8.86 -11.03 -9.27
N CYS A 117 -8.05 -10.38 -8.42
CA CYS A 117 -7.93 -8.91 -8.39
C CYS A 117 -6.78 -8.36 -9.28
N PHE A 118 -5.73 -9.16 -9.55
CA PHE A 118 -4.51 -8.67 -10.21
C PHE A 118 -4.30 -9.19 -11.64
N LEU A 119 -5.06 -10.19 -12.10
CA LEU A 119 -4.93 -10.79 -13.44
C LEU A 119 -5.95 -10.27 -14.47
N GLY A 120 -6.69 -9.19 -14.15
CA GLY A 120 -7.73 -8.63 -15.01
C GLY A 120 -7.23 -7.81 -16.20
N SER A 121 -5.96 -7.41 -16.24
CA SER A 121 -5.37 -6.73 -17.40
C SER A 121 -3.86 -6.85 -17.31
N GLY A 122 -3.27 -7.61 -18.24
CA GLY A 122 -1.82 -7.70 -18.37
C GLY A 122 -1.21 -6.30 -18.47
N TRP A 123 -0.26 -6.03 -17.59
CA TRP A 123 0.70 -4.95 -17.76
C TRP A 123 1.77 -5.42 -18.76
N PRO A 124 2.21 -4.58 -19.73
CA PRO A 124 3.42 -4.84 -20.51
C PRO A 124 4.68 -4.84 -19.63
#